data_AF-A0AA42I547-F1
#
_entry.id   AF-A0AA42I547-F1
#
_cell.length_a   1.000
_cell.length_b   1.000
_cell.length_c   1.000
_cell.angle_alpha   90.00
_cell.angle_beta   90.00
_cell.angle_gamma   90.00
#
_symmetry.space_group_name_H-M   'P 1'
#
loop_
_entity.id
_entity.type
_entity.pdbx_description
1 polymer ?
#
loop_
_entity_poly.entity_id
_entity_poly.type
_entity_poly.pdbx_seq_one_letter_code
_entity_poly.pdbx_strand_id
1 'polypeptide(L)'
;MVINLKKDKQEQQVPEIWTKHKIFAALIMLVCLVTGISSFNLFDRNNTVEINKFKDIQPEIIHVKRISETDEESETQLILFDVQINDPAKLNNSFFAQAFADYLQILEPQLINDSSNISILLSTRLQFGLASSIDLNMYSVKKTQQGLKVVEEISTVNF
;
A
#
# COMPACT_ATOMS: atom_id res chain seq x y z
N MET A 1 -3.86 16.51 -77.36
CA MET A 1 -3.42 15.24 -76.77
C MET A 1 -3.80 15.27 -75.29
N VAL A 2 -4.89 14.59 -74.93
CA VAL A 2 -5.41 14.60 -73.55
C VAL A 2 -4.99 13.28 -72.91
N ILE A 3 -4.12 13.36 -71.92
CA ILE A 3 -3.61 12.17 -71.22
C ILE A 3 -4.62 11.84 -70.13
N ASN A 4 -5.51 10.88 -70.39
CA ASN A 4 -6.39 10.33 -69.36
C ASN A 4 -5.55 9.45 -68.43
N LEU A 5 -5.17 10.00 -67.28
CA LEU A 5 -4.57 9.24 -66.19
C LEU A 5 -5.67 8.36 -65.57
N LYS A 6 -5.78 7.10 -66.02
CA LYS A 6 -6.58 6.09 -65.31
C LYS A 6 -6.01 5.97 -63.90
N LYS A 7 -6.71 6.56 -62.93
CA LYS A 7 -6.45 6.39 -61.51
C LYS A 7 -6.98 5.01 -61.13
N ASP A 8 -6.13 4.00 -61.27
CA ASP A 8 -6.38 2.68 -60.69
C ASP A 8 -6.51 2.88 -59.17
N LYS A 9 -7.74 2.78 -58.67
CA LYS A 9 -7.99 2.55 -57.26
C LYS A 9 -7.56 1.11 -56.97
N GLN A 10 -6.27 0.89 -56.79
CA GLN A 10 -5.84 -0.22 -55.95
C GLN A 10 -6.26 0.14 -54.53
N GLU A 11 -7.41 -0.36 -54.12
CA GLU A 11 -7.72 -0.56 -52.71
C GLU A 11 -6.60 -1.45 -52.16
N GLN A 12 -5.61 -0.81 -51.56
CA GLN A 12 -4.59 -1.48 -50.78
C GLN A 12 -5.33 -2.11 -49.60
N GLN A 13 -5.78 -3.35 -49.77
CA GLN A 13 -6.32 -4.16 -48.70
C GLN A 13 -5.25 -4.21 -47.62
N VAL A 14 -5.53 -3.54 -46.49
CA VAL A 14 -4.74 -3.68 -45.28
C VAL A 14 -4.71 -5.18 -45.00
N PRO A 15 -3.53 -5.82 -44.98
CA PRO A 15 -3.46 -7.26 -44.80
C PRO A 15 -4.17 -7.60 -43.48
N GLU A 16 -5.20 -8.45 -43.57
CA GLU A 16 -5.85 -9.02 -42.40
C GLU A 16 -4.75 -9.56 -41.49
N ILE A 17 -4.63 -8.98 -40.29
CA ILE A 17 -3.64 -9.38 -39.31
C ILE A 17 -3.77 -10.89 -39.13
N TRP A 18 -2.75 -11.61 -39.62
CA TRP A 18 -2.70 -13.07 -39.67
C TRP A 18 -3.13 -13.65 -38.33
N THR A 19 -4.12 -14.55 -38.33
CA THR A 19 -4.78 -15.13 -37.14
C THR A 19 -3.79 -15.60 -36.06
N LYS A 20 -2.58 -16.03 -36.46
CA LYS A 20 -1.48 -16.41 -35.56
C LYS A 20 -1.01 -15.28 -34.64
N HIS A 21 -1.01 -14.03 -35.10
CA HIS A 21 -0.62 -12.85 -34.32
C HIS A 21 -1.68 -12.46 -33.29
N LYS A 22 -2.97 -12.67 -33.59
CA LYS A 22 -4.06 -12.44 -32.62
C LYS A 22 -3.99 -13.40 -31.43
N ILE A 23 -3.67 -14.67 -31.69
CA ILE A 23 -3.48 -15.68 -30.64
C ILE A 23 -2.25 -15.35 -29.80
N PHE A 24 -1.15 -14.95 -30.44
CA PHE A 24 0.07 -14.55 -29.73
C PHE A 24 -0.16 -13.32 -28.83
N ALA A 25 -0.85 -12.30 -29.34
CA ALA A 25 -1.23 -11.13 -28.55
C ALA A 25 -2.16 -11.48 -27.38
N ALA A 26 -3.12 -12.38 -27.58
CA ALA A 26 -4.02 -12.85 -26.52
C ALA A 26 -3.27 -13.63 -25.43
N LEU A 27 -2.29 -14.47 -25.81
CA LEU A 27 -1.45 -15.20 -24.86
C LEU A 27 -0.57 -14.24 -24.04
N ILE A 28 0.04 -13.23 -24.67
CA ILE A 28 0.79 -12.20 -23.95
C ILE A 28 -0.12 -11.47 -22.97
N MET A 29 -1.32 -11.06 -23.41
CA MET A 29 -2.26 -10.36 -22.54
C MET A 29 -2.69 -11.22 -21.34
N LEU A 30 -2.88 -12.51 -21.56
CA LEU A 30 -3.23 -13.46 -20.50
C LEU A 30 -2.08 -13.67 -19.51
N VAL A 31 -0.84 -13.78 -19.99
CA VAL A 31 0.35 -13.83 -19.13
C VAL A 31 0.49 -12.55 -18.31
N CYS A 32 0.31 -11.37 -18.92
CA CYS A 32 0.36 -10.08 -18.21
C CYS A 32 -0.74 -9.95 -17.16
N LEU A 33 -1.95 -10.45 -17.42
CA LEU A 33 -3.04 -10.45 -16.44
C LEU A 33 -2.72 -11.40 -15.28
N VAL A 34 -2.21 -12.61 -15.57
CA VAL A 34 -1.86 -13.59 -14.54
C VAL A 34 -0.69 -13.10 -13.67
N THR A 35 0.36 -12.52 -14.28
CA THR A 35 1.48 -11.95 -13.52
C THR A 35 1.07 -10.70 -12.75
N GLY A 36 0.22 -9.85 -13.32
CA GLY A 36 -0.36 -8.71 -12.61
C GLY A 36 -1.14 -9.16 -11.37
N ILE A 37 -2.02 -10.16 -11.50
CA ILE A 37 -2.82 -10.68 -10.39
C ILE A 37 -1.95 -11.41 -9.35
N SER A 38 -0.88 -12.11 -9.76
CA SER A 38 0.01 -12.80 -8.81
C SER A 38 0.88 -11.82 -8.02
N SER A 39 1.35 -10.74 -8.64
CA SER A 39 2.08 -9.66 -7.94
C SER A 39 1.23 -8.96 -6.89
N PHE A 40 -0.08 -8.76 -7.14
CA PHE A 40 -0.99 -8.21 -6.14
C PHE A 40 -1.22 -9.17 -4.96
N ASN A 41 -1.30 -10.48 -5.20
CA ASN A 41 -1.53 -11.47 -4.13
C ASN A 41 -0.29 -11.75 -3.26
N LEU A 42 0.93 -11.57 -3.80
CA LEU A 42 2.17 -11.81 -3.04
C LEU A 42 2.47 -10.72 -2.00
N PHE A 43 1.91 -9.52 -2.13
CA PHE A 43 2.13 -8.44 -1.17
C PHE A 43 1.28 -8.56 0.11
N ASP A 44 0.28 -9.45 0.10
CA ASP A 44 -0.73 -9.47 1.18
C ASP A 44 -0.57 -10.62 2.17
N ARG A 45 0.17 -11.68 1.84
CA ARG A 45 -0.20 -13.00 2.38
C ARG A 45 0.61 -13.58 3.54
N ASN A 46 1.81 -13.09 3.87
CA ASN A 46 2.62 -13.83 4.88
C ASN A 46 2.71 -13.23 6.29
N ASN A 47 2.75 -11.91 6.49
CA ASN A 47 2.97 -11.34 7.84
C ASN A 47 1.93 -10.26 8.21
N THR A 48 0.79 -10.25 7.54
CA THR A 48 -0.22 -9.20 7.68
C THR A 48 -1.36 -9.62 8.59
N VAL A 49 -1.61 -8.87 9.68
CA VAL A 49 -2.83 -8.99 10.48
C VAL A 49 -3.61 -7.67 10.42
N GLU A 50 -4.88 -7.73 9.98
CA GLU A 50 -5.79 -6.58 9.95
C GLU A 50 -6.47 -6.40 11.32
N ILE A 51 -6.42 -5.19 11.89
CA ILE A 51 -6.99 -4.89 13.21
C ILE A 51 -8.22 -3.99 13.08
N ASN A 52 -9.41 -4.60 13.05
CA ASN A 52 -10.68 -3.89 12.90
C ASN A 52 -11.16 -3.13 14.16
N LYS A 53 -10.54 -3.38 15.32
CA LYS A 53 -11.00 -2.85 16.62
C LYS A 53 -10.76 -1.34 16.82
N PHE A 54 -9.98 -0.71 15.94
CA PHE A 54 -9.67 0.72 16.06
C PHE A 54 -10.78 1.65 15.53
N LYS A 55 -11.67 1.16 14.67
CA LYS A 55 -12.75 1.97 14.07
C LYS A 55 -13.73 2.54 15.08
N ASP A 56 -14.01 1.81 16.15
CA ASP A 56 -14.94 2.25 17.19
C ASP A 56 -14.35 3.32 18.11
N ILE A 57 -13.02 3.48 18.08
CA ILE A 57 -12.26 4.31 19.01
C ILE A 57 -11.70 5.56 18.32
N GLN A 58 -11.09 5.38 17.15
CA GLN A 58 -10.58 6.42 16.28
C GLN A 58 -11.23 6.25 14.90
N PRO A 59 -12.43 6.83 14.68
CA PRO A 59 -13.20 6.62 13.45
C PRO A 59 -12.51 7.16 12.20
N GLU A 60 -11.49 8.00 12.36
CA GLU A 60 -10.62 8.47 11.26
C GLU A 60 -9.75 7.34 10.68
N ILE A 61 -9.56 6.24 11.41
CA ILE A 61 -8.80 5.07 10.96
C ILE A 61 -9.67 4.23 10.03
N ILE A 62 -9.23 4.11 8.78
CA ILE A 62 -9.87 3.28 7.76
C ILE A 62 -9.43 1.82 7.91
N HIS A 63 -8.13 1.61 8.12
CA HIS A 63 -7.50 0.29 8.10
C HIS A 63 -6.25 0.29 8.98
N VAL A 64 -5.96 -0.84 9.63
CA VAL A 64 -4.73 -1.06 10.38
C VAL A 64 -4.13 -2.39 9.96
N LYS A 65 -2.92 -2.33 9.43
CA LYS A 65 -2.12 -3.48 9.01
C LYS A 65 -0.94 -3.64 9.96
N ARG A 66 -0.84 -4.77 10.65
CA ARG A 66 0.40 -5.14 11.36
C ARG A 66 1.32 -5.87 10.39
N ILE A 67 2.57 -5.45 10.33
CA ILE A 67 3.67 -6.09 9.61
C ILE A 67 4.75 -6.39 10.64
N SER A 68 5.13 -7.65 10.79
CA SER A 68 6.20 -8.06 11.70
C SER A 68 7.32 -8.76 10.96
N GLU A 69 8.55 -8.43 11.32
CA GLU A 69 9.76 -9.07 10.85
C GLU A 69 10.62 -9.41 12.06
N THR A 70 11.13 -10.64 12.13
CA THR A 70 12.06 -11.04 13.17
C THR A 70 13.45 -10.95 12.59
N ASP A 71 14.30 -10.10 13.19
CA ASP A 71 15.70 -10.04 12.82
C ASP A 71 16.41 -11.28 13.42
N GLU A 72 16.81 -12.20 12.54
CA GLU A 72 17.46 -13.46 12.91
C GLU A 72 18.82 -13.23 13.59
N GLU A 73 19.47 -12.09 13.38
CA GLU A 73 20.80 -11.79 13.95
C GLU A 73 20.72 -11.18 15.36
N SER A 74 19.66 -10.43 15.66
CA SER A 74 19.54 -9.67 16.92
C SER A 74 18.50 -10.21 17.90
N GLU A 75 17.73 -11.23 17.52
CA GLU A 75 16.53 -11.70 18.25
C GLU A 75 15.50 -10.58 18.54
N THR A 76 15.64 -9.42 17.90
CA THR A 76 14.70 -8.31 18.05
C THR A 76 13.62 -8.40 16.99
N GLN A 77 12.38 -8.22 17.42
CA GLN A 77 11.24 -8.23 16.50
C GLN A 77 10.93 -6.79 16.08
N LEU A 78 10.95 -6.51 14.79
CA LEU A 78 10.46 -5.26 14.24
C LEU A 78 8.97 -5.40 13.98
N ILE A 79 8.17 -4.50 14.55
CA ILE A 79 6.71 -4.45 14.35
C ILE A 79 6.36 -3.08 13.79
N LEU A 80 5.83 -3.07 12.56
CA LEU A 80 5.30 -1.89 11.90
C LEU A 80 3.78 -1.97 11.84
N PHE A 81 3.11 -0.92 12.31
CA PHE A 81 1.67 -0.73 12.12
C PHE A 81 1.44 0.28 10.99
N ASP A 82 1.01 -0.19 9.83
CA ASP A 82 0.55 0.66 8.73
C ASP A 82 -0.93 1.00 8.93
N VAL A 83 -1.19 2.24 9.30
CA VAL A 83 -2.47 2.79 9.73
C VAL A 83 -2.95 3.77 8.66
N GLN A 84 -3.95 3.35 7.89
CA GLN A 84 -4.58 4.22 6.90
C GLN A 84 -5.64 5.08 7.57
N ILE A 85 -5.57 6.39 7.36
CA ILE A 85 -6.50 7.38 7.91
C ILE A 85 -7.16 8.21 6.80
N ASN A 86 -8.38 8.68 7.06
CA ASN A 86 -9.16 9.48 6.10
C ASN A 86 -8.95 11.00 6.25
N ASP A 87 -8.32 11.45 7.33
CA ASP A 87 -8.11 12.88 7.64
C ASP A 87 -6.62 13.25 7.53
N PRO A 88 -6.21 13.97 6.47
CA PRO A 88 -4.84 14.43 6.30
C PRO A 88 -4.29 15.28 7.46
N ALA A 89 -5.16 15.99 8.18
CA ALA A 89 -4.73 16.81 9.32
C ALA A 89 -4.17 15.97 10.49
N LYS A 90 -4.46 14.66 10.51
CA LYS A 90 -3.99 13.73 11.54
C LYS A 90 -2.64 13.08 11.20
N LEU A 91 -2.17 13.20 9.96
CA LEU A 91 -0.93 12.58 9.50
C LEU A 91 0.28 13.04 10.32
N ASN A 92 0.37 14.36 10.58
CA ASN A 92 1.46 14.99 11.32
C ASN A 92 1.07 15.31 12.77
N ASN A 93 0.11 14.56 13.33
CA ASN A 93 -0.39 14.78 14.67
C ASN A 93 0.14 13.71 15.63
N SER A 94 1.16 14.06 16.41
CA SER A 94 1.74 13.19 17.42
C SER A 94 0.76 12.77 18.51
N PHE A 95 -0.25 13.59 18.84
CA PHE A 95 -1.31 13.20 19.79
C PHE A 95 -2.22 12.11 19.21
N PHE A 96 -2.49 12.16 17.90
CA PHE A 96 -3.25 11.10 17.23
C PHE A 96 -2.47 9.78 17.23
N ALA A 97 -1.17 9.83 16.92
CA ALA A 97 -0.29 8.66 16.99
C ALA A 97 -0.15 8.13 18.42
N GLN A 98 -0.08 9.00 19.44
CA GLN A 98 -0.03 8.60 20.84
C GLN A 98 -1.33 7.91 21.27
N ALA A 99 -2.49 8.47 20.92
CA ALA A 99 -3.78 7.83 21.21
C ALA A 99 -3.86 6.42 20.60
N PHE A 100 -3.39 6.26 19.35
CA PHE A 100 -3.27 4.94 18.74
C PHE A 100 -2.39 3.99 19.56
N ALA A 101 -1.22 4.45 20.01
CA ALA A 101 -0.32 3.65 20.84
C ALA A 101 -0.94 3.26 22.20
N ASP A 102 -1.68 4.19 22.83
CA ASP A 102 -2.40 3.93 24.08
C ASP A 102 -3.47 2.85 23.89
N TYR A 103 -4.22 2.91 22.79
CA TYR A 103 -5.22 1.89 22.46
C TYR A 103 -4.59 0.56 22.05
N LEU A 104 -3.46 0.60 21.36
CA LEU A 104 -2.70 -0.60 21.02
C LEU A 104 -2.28 -1.37 22.27
N GLN A 105 -1.87 -0.67 23.33
CA GLN A 105 -1.57 -1.26 24.64
C GLN A 105 -2.79 -1.96 25.26
N ILE A 106 -3.99 -1.42 25.09
CA ILE A 106 -5.23 -2.04 25.61
C ILE A 106 -5.59 -3.28 24.79
N LEU A 107 -5.45 -3.21 23.47
CA LEU A 107 -5.87 -4.26 22.55
C LEU A 107 -4.88 -5.44 22.47
N GLU A 108 -3.58 -5.14 22.56
CA GLU A 108 -2.48 -6.08 22.45
C GLU A 108 -1.43 -5.85 23.56
N PRO A 109 -1.77 -6.13 24.84
CA PRO A 109 -0.88 -5.87 25.96
C PRO A 109 0.44 -6.68 25.89
N GLN A 110 0.46 -7.82 25.17
CA GLN A 110 1.67 -8.61 24.97
C GLN A 110 2.81 -7.80 24.30
N LEU A 111 2.48 -6.82 23.46
CA LEU A 111 3.48 -6.02 22.73
C LEU A 111 4.42 -5.25 23.66
N ILE A 112 4.01 -4.96 24.90
CA ILE A 112 4.83 -4.29 25.91
C ILE A 112 5.90 -5.23 26.48
N ASN A 113 5.59 -6.52 26.57
CA ASN A 113 6.45 -7.52 27.20
C ASN A 113 7.44 -8.15 26.21
N ASP A 114 7.16 -8.07 24.90
CA ASP A 114 8.03 -8.61 23.86
C ASP A 114 9.29 -7.74 23.67
N SER A 115 10.41 -8.31 23.22
CA SER A 115 11.65 -7.59 22.85
C SER A 115 11.54 -6.90 21.47
N SER A 116 10.40 -6.26 21.21
CA SER A 116 10.08 -5.71 19.88
C SER A 116 10.29 -4.19 19.80
N ASN A 117 10.79 -3.73 18.66
CA ASN A 117 10.75 -2.31 18.27
C ASN A 117 9.46 -2.04 17.53
N ILE A 118 8.71 -1.03 17.96
CA ILE A 118 7.39 -0.71 17.41
C ILE A 118 7.47 0.62 16.66
N SER A 119 6.98 0.61 15.43
CA SER A 119 6.84 1.79 14.58
C SER A 119 5.40 1.90 14.07
N ILE A 120 4.90 3.12 13.92
CA ILE A 120 3.58 3.41 13.38
C ILE A 120 3.78 4.22 12.09
N LEU A 121 3.28 3.72 10.97
CA LEU A 121 3.21 4.44 9.71
C LEU A 121 1.77 4.91 9.51
N LEU A 122 1.54 6.22 9.62
CA LEU A 122 0.27 6.83 9.25
C LEU A 122 0.27 7.11 7.75
N SER A 123 -0.78 6.70 7.06
CA SER A 123 -0.93 6.91 5.62
C SER A 123 -2.29 7.53 5.29
N THR A 124 -2.30 8.53 4.41
CA THR A 124 -3.53 9.04 3.80
C THR A 124 -3.48 8.82 2.31
N ARG A 125 -4.60 8.43 1.72
CA ARG A 125 -4.70 8.18 0.28
C ARG A 125 -5.78 9.07 -0.31
N LEU A 126 -5.36 9.98 -1.19
CA LEU A 126 -6.25 10.85 -1.94
C LEU A 126 -6.36 10.33 -3.37
N GLN A 127 -7.58 10.13 -3.86
CA GLN A 127 -7.83 9.70 -5.23
C GLN A 127 -8.68 10.73 -5.97
N PHE A 128 -8.14 11.26 -7.07
CA PHE A 128 -8.80 12.20 -7.97
C PHE A 128 -8.81 11.61 -9.38
N GLY A 129 -9.89 10.89 -9.71
CA GLY A 129 -9.99 10.14 -10.97
C GLY A 129 -8.98 9.00 -11.06
N LEU A 130 -8.08 9.06 -12.04
CA LEU A 130 -6.98 8.11 -12.22
C LEU A 130 -5.70 8.50 -11.47
N ALA A 131 -5.63 9.74 -10.97
CA ALA A 131 -4.51 10.19 -10.16
C ALA A 131 -4.74 9.78 -8.71
N SER A 132 -3.70 9.23 -8.07
CA SER A 132 -3.67 8.97 -6.64
C SER A 132 -2.43 9.61 -6.04
N SER A 133 -2.57 10.22 -4.87
CA SER A 133 -1.44 10.65 -4.05
C SER A 133 -1.50 9.93 -2.71
N ILE A 134 -0.32 9.64 -2.16
CA ILE A 134 -0.17 9.00 -0.86
C ILE A 134 0.78 9.87 -0.04
N ASP A 135 0.24 10.42 1.05
CA ASP A 135 1.06 11.10 2.05
C ASP A 135 1.28 10.16 3.22
N LEU A 136 2.52 10.08 3.68
CA LEU A 136 2.96 9.18 4.75
C LEU A 136 3.65 9.95 5.86
N ASN A 137 3.42 9.54 7.09
CA ASN A 137 4.23 9.96 8.22
C ASN A 137 4.52 8.78 9.16
N MET A 138 5.75 8.66 9.62
CA MET A 138 6.19 7.56 10.47
C MET A 138 6.56 8.03 11.87
N TYR A 139 6.14 7.28 12.89
CA TYR A 139 6.39 7.54 14.30
C TYR A 139 7.09 6.35 14.95
N SER A 140 8.10 6.63 15.77
CA SER A 140 8.73 5.63 16.63
C SER A 140 8.00 5.54 17.96
N VAL A 141 7.73 4.32 18.43
CA VAL A 141 7.14 4.05 19.74
C VAL A 141 8.18 3.42 20.66
N LYS A 142 8.47 4.08 21.79
CA LYS A 142 9.30 3.51 22.86
C LYS A 142 8.42 2.93 23.95
N LYS A 143 8.88 1.80 24.50
CA LYS A 143 8.29 1.18 25.69
C LYS A 143 8.78 1.91 26.93
N THR A 144 7.87 2.25 27.83
CA THR A 144 8.16 2.91 29.10
C THR A 144 7.52 2.13 30.25
N GLN A 145 7.92 2.42 31.48
CA GLN A 145 7.30 1.82 32.67
C GLN A 145 5.80 2.09 32.80
N GLN A 146 5.29 3.11 32.09
CA GLN A 146 3.88 3.53 32.12
C GLN A 146 3.08 3.04 30.90
N GLY A 147 3.73 2.45 29.89
CA GLY A 147 3.08 2.05 28.65
C GLY A 147 3.87 2.38 27.38
N LEU A 148 3.17 2.42 26.25
CA LEU A 148 3.73 2.80 24.95
C LEU A 148 3.76 4.32 24.79
N LYS A 149 4.88 4.87 24.34
CA LYS A 149 5.05 6.31 24.11
C LYS A 149 5.58 6.59 22.72
N VAL A 150 4.91 7.45 21.97
CA VAL A 150 5.41 8.00 20.71
C VAL A 150 6.52 9.01 21.03
N VAL A 151 7.70 8.81 20.44
CA VAL A 151 8.91 9.57 20.82
C VAL A 151 9.41 10.48 19.72
N GLU A 152 9.38 10.04 18.46
CA GLU A 152 9.93 10.79 17.33
C GLU A 152 9.06 10.62 16.09
N GLU A 153 8.85 11.73 15.37
CA GLU A 153 8.47 11.73 13.96
C GLU A 153 9.73 11.40 13.16
N ILE A 154 9.71 10.28 12.42
CA ILE A 154 10.88 9.75 11.74
C ILE A 154 11.01 10.34 10.33
N SER A 155 9.89 10.51 9.61
CA SER A 155 9.87 11.08 8.26
C SER A 155 8.47 11.36 7.73
N THR A 156 8.34 12.46 6.99
CA THR A 156 7.20 12.73 6.10
C THR A 156 7.61 12.40 4.65
N VAL A 157 6.81 11.62 3.92
CA VAL A 157 7.06 11.32 2.50
C VAL A 157 5.78 11.51 1.69
N ASN A 158 5.86 12.29 0.60
CA ASN A 158 4.75 12.56 -0.30
C ASN A 158 5.05 11.89 -1.65
N PHE A 159 4.12 11.04 -2.13
CA PHE A 159 4.21 10.34 -3.41
C PHE A 159 3.08 10.72 -4.37
#